data_AF-Q0HV29-F1
#
_entry.id   AF-Q0HV29-F1
#
_cell.length_a   1.000
_cell.length_b   1.000
_cell.length_c   1.000
_cell.angle_alpha   90.00
_cell.angle_beta   90.00
_cell.angle_gamma   90.00
#
_symmetry.space_group_name_H-M   'P 1'
#
loop_
_entity.id
_entity.type
_entity.pdbx_description
1 polymer ?
#
loop_
_entity_poly.entity_id
_entity_poly.type
_entity_poly.pdbx_seq_one_letter_code
_entity_poly.pdbx_strand_id
1 'polypeptide(L)'
;MALAPHAVHRLYEYRKSLSTKPFGARGKKLIRCHLCLLGEQFCTCSLRKQLTTQASFMLIMYNDEVLKPTNSGRLIADLIPDTHAFLWSRTEPAPELLALLASSDYQPFLVFPAQYADQGQTVLTEVPMASLAEGKRPLLIMLDGSWREAIKMFRKSTYLQGLPMLSFDPDTLATYALRKGSHDFQLGTAEVASLALAAMGEEVNAKALTAWFDLFVESSLLGRNRRCREDILPISDFTDAFEAAYSAATPAKL
;
A
#
# COMPACT_ATOMS: atom_id res chain seq x y z
N MET A 1 -6.98 -16.66 14.80
CA MET A 1 -5.56 -17.09 14.66
C MET A 1 -4.81 -15.93 14.00
N ALA A 2 -3.69 -15.48 14.56
CA ALA A 2 -2.98 -14.32 14.01
C ALA A 2 -2.37 -14.67 12.63
N LEU A 3 -2.56 -13.79 11.64
CA LEU A 3 -1.99 -13.99 10.31
C LEU A 3 -0.46 -14.00 10.36
N ALA A 4 0.14 -14.91 9.62
CA ALA A 4 1.59 -15.01 9.49
C ALA A 4 2.20 -13.69 8.92
N PRO A 5 3.50 -13.45 9.16
CA PRO A 5 4.20 -12.31 8.56
C PRO A 5 4.21 -12.41 7.01
N HIS A 6 3.73 -11.36 6.33
CA HIS A 6 3.74 -11.22 4.87
C HIS A 6 5.07 -10.62 4.34
N ALA A 7 5.15 -10.36 3.03
CA ALA A 7 6.36 -9.89 2.35
C ALA A 7 6.96 -8.61 2.97
N VAL A 8 6.14 -7.59 3.29
CA VAL A 8 6.64 -6.33 3.87
C VAL A 8 7.25 -6.52 5.26
N HIS A 9 6.71 -7.40 6.11
CA HIS A 9 7.30 -7.71 7.41
C HIS A 9 8.67 -8.38 7.25
N ARG A 10 8.80 -9.31 6.29
CA ARG A 10 10.09 -9.94 5.98
C ARG A 10 11.10 -8.92 5.43
N LEU A 11 10.66 -8.02 4.56
CA LEU A 11 11.50 -6.94 4.02
C LEU A 11 11.96 -5.98 5.12
N TYR A 12 11.10 -5.67 6.09
CA TYR A 12 11.44 -4.86 7.25
C TYR A 12 12.55 -5.50 8.08
N GLU A 13 12.42 -6.79 8.44
CA GLU A 13 13.44 -7.49 9.22
C GLU A 13 14.78 -7.59 8.47
N TYR A 14 14.73 -7.88 7.16
CA TYR A 14 15.91 -7.85 6.31
C TYR A 14 16.57 -6.46 6.29
N ARG A 15 15.79 -5.39 6.06
CA ARG A 15 16.33 -4.03 6.02
C ARG A 15 16.92 -3.61 7.37
N LYS A 16 16.30 -4.04 8.47
CA LYS A 16 16.74 -3.77 9.84
C LYS A 16 18.04 -4.51 10.15
N SER A 17 18.23 -5.74 9.68
CA SER A 17 19.47 -6.51 9.89
C SER A 17 20.68 -5.88 9.19
N LEU A 18 20.47 -5.18 8.07
CA LEU A 18 21.50 -4.40 7.38
C LEU A 18 21.85 -3.09 8.10
N SER A 19 21.07 -2.65 9.09
CA SER A 19 21.25 -1.36 9.73
C SER A 19 22.37 -1.40 10.76
N THR A 20 23.49 -0.72 10.47
CA THR A 20 24.62 -0.58 11.41
C THR A 20 24.40 0.47 12.51
N LYS A 21 23.32 1.26 12.41
CA LYS A 21 22.89 2.23 13.43
C LYS A 21 21.42 1.99 13.80
N PRO A 22 21.01 2.21 15.06
CA PRO A 22 19.60 2.12 15.43
C PRO A 22 18.77 3.16 14.67
N PHE A 23 17.69 2.75 14.00
CA PHE A 23 16.77 3.68 13.33
C PHE A 23 16.04 4.52 14.38
N GLY A 24 16.32 5.83 14.40
CA GLY A 24 15.69 6.78 15.31
C GLY A 24 14.37 7.32 14.77
N ALA A 25 13.28 6.54 14.82
CA ALA A 25 11.97 7.04 14.44
C ALA A 25 11.51 8.18 15.38
N ARG A 26 10.66 9.09 14.88
CA ARG A 26 9.96 10.06 15.74
C ARG A 26 9.18 9.33 16.85
N GLY A 27 9.33 9.78 18.09
CA GLY A 27 8.77 9.10 19.27
C GLY A 27 9.60 7.92 19.77
N LYS A 28 10.94 8.01 19.75
CA LYS A 28 11.89 6.96 20.17
C LYS A 28 11.64 6.34 21.56
N LYS A 29 10.88 7.00 22.44
CA LYS A 29 10.48 6.48 23.76
C LYS A 29 9.23 5.59 23.74
N LEU A 30 8.47 5.58 22.64
CA LEU A 30 7.27 4.77 22.49
C LEU A 30 7.66 3.34 22.15
N ILE A 31 7.21 2.38 22.96
CA ILE A 31 7.33 0.94 22.65
C ILE A 31 6.33 0.63 21.54
N ARG A 32 6.83 0.02 20.47
CA ARG A 32 6.06 -0.21 19.24
C ARG A 32 5.91 -1.69 18.96
N CYS A 33 4.75 -2.07 18.44
CA CYS A 33 4.54 -3.40 17.86
C CYS A 33 5.59 -3.66 16.76
N HIS A 34 6.18 -4.85 16.75
CA HIS A 34 7.21 -5.22 15.77
C HIS A 34 6.68 -5.41 14.34
N LEU A 35 5.36 -5.56 14.16
CA LEU A 35 4.74 -5.76 12.85
C LEU A 35 4.20 -4.44 12.25
N CYS A 36 3.19 -3.84 12.88
CA CYS A 36 2.56 -2.61 12.38
C CYS A 36 3.29 -1.32 12.77
N LEU A 37 4.26 -1.39 13.68
CA LEU A 37 5.05 -0.25 14.18
C LEU A 37 4.23 0.84 14.91
N LEU A 38 2.94 0.61 15.17
CA LEU A 38 2.13 1.43 16.07
C LEU A 38 2.58 1.24 17.52
N GLY A 39 2.22 2.16 18.42
CA GLY A 39 2.43 1.95 19.85
C GLY A 39 1.72 0.67 20.30
N GLU A 40 2.32 -0.14 21.18
CA GLU A 40 1.75 -1.46 21.54
C GLU A 40 0.30 -1.38 22.04
N GLN A 41 -0.05 -0.32 22.78
CA GLN A 41 -1.40 -0.06 23.26
C GLN A 41 -2.42 0.22 22.15
N PHE A 42 -1.96 0.65 20.98
CA PHE A 42 -2.77 0.98 19.80
C PHE A 42 -2.46 0.04 18.63
N CYS A 43 -1.97 -1.16 18.94
CA CYS A 43 -1.66 -2.17 17.95
C CYS A 43 -2.95 -2.69 17.29
N THR A 44 -2.98 -2.73 15.96
CA THR A 44 -4.10 -3.27 15.18
C THR A 44 -3.84 -4.67 14.62
N CYS A 45 -2.68 -5.28 14.88
CA CYS A 45 -2.27 -6.53 14.21
C CYS A 45 -3.22 -7.72 14.42
N SER A 46 -3.97 -7.75 15.53
CA SER A 46 -4.98 -8.78 15.78
C SER A 46 -6.17 -8.72 14.82
N LEU A 47 -6.39 -7.57 14.18
CA LEU A 47 -7.48 -7.30 13.24
C LEU A 47 -7.09 -7.56 11.78
N ARG A 48 -5.83 -7.92 11.49
CA ARG A 48 -5.39 -8.22 10.12
C ARG A 48 -6.21 -9.40 9.55
N LYS A 49 -6.68 -9.26 8.31
CA LYS A 49 -7.47 -10.28 7.59
C LYS A 49 -7.12 -10.26 6.11
N GLN A 50 -7.34 -11.36 5.40
CA GLN A 50 -7.08 -11.47 3.96
C GLN A 50 -8.39 -11.45 3.15
N LEU A 51 -8.40 -10.71 2.06
CA LEU A 51 -9.50 -10.62 1.10
C LEU A 51 -9.36 -11.68 0.00
N THR A 52 -10.47 -11.98 -0.66
CA THR A 52 -10.47 -12.70 -1.94
C THR A 52 -10.42 -11.69 -3.07
N THR A 53 -9.39 -11.76 -3.91
CA THR A 53 -9.11 -10.76 -4.95
C THR A 53 -8.36 -11.38 -6.13
N GLN A 54 -8.54 -10.83 -7.32
CA GLN A 54 -7.69 -11.12 -8.49
C GLN A 54 -6.43 -10.26 -8.51
N ALA A 55 -6.40 -9.16 -7.74
CA ALA A 55 -5.28 -8.25 -7.67
C ALA A 55 -4.05 -8.91 -7.05
N SER A 56 -2.90 -8.57 -7.62
CA SER A 56 -1.59 -8.86 -7.05
C SER A 56 -0.84 -7.54 -6.94
N PHE A 57 -0.06 -7.35 -5.89
CA PHE A 57 0.69 -6.11 -5.68
C PHE A 57 2.19 -6.36 -5.63
N MET A 58 2.95 -5.44 -6.24
CA MET A 58 4.40 -5.36 -6.09
C MET A 58 4.76 -4.00 -5.49
N LEU A 59 5.25 -4.00 -4.26
CA LEU A 59 5.74 -2.82 -3.57
C LEU A 59 7.24 -2.68 -3.79
N ILE A 60 7.65 -1.63 -4.51
CA ILE A 60 9.05 -1.26 -4.68
C ILE A 60 9.33 -0.12 -3.71
N MET A 61 9.99 -0.42 -2.60
CA MET A 61 10.08 0.46 -1.45
C MET A 61 11.45 1.15 -1.39
N TYR A 62 11.46 2.47 -1.16
CA TYR A 62 12.69 3.20 -0.93
C TYR A 62 13.37 2.74 0.38
N ASN A 63 14.71 2.83 0.43
CA ASN A 63 15.52 2.13 1.43
C ASN A 63 15.11 2.37 2.89
N ASP A 64 14.80 3.61 3.25
CA ASP A 64 14.41 3.96 4.62
C ASP A 64 12.89 3.98 4.82
N GLU A 65 12.11 3.93 3.74
CA GLU A 65 10.64 3.93 3.79
C GLU A 65 10.12 2.70 4.52
N VAL A 66 10.72 1.53 4.25
CA VAL A 66 10.35 0.26 4.89
C VAL A 66 10.33 0.35 6.42
N LEU A 67 11.26 1.12 6.99
CA LEU A 67 11.45 1.25 8.44
C LEU A 67 10.52 2.29 9.10
N LYS A 68 9.79 3.11 8.30
CA LYS A 68 8.96 4.18 8.84
C LYS A 68 7.68 3.63 9.48
N PRO A 69 7.34 4.02 10.72
CA PRO A 69 6.07 3.66 11.34
C PRO A 69 4.83 4.18 10.62
N THR A 70 4.98 5.17 9.73
CA THR A 70 3.89 5.74 8.94
C THR A 70 3.74 5.08 7.57
N ASN A 71 4.59 4.11 7.23
CA ASN A 71 4.53 3.44 5.94
C ASN A 71 3.25 2.60 5.86
N SER A 72 2.35 2.98 4.95
CA SER A 72 1.05 2.34 4.75
C SER A 72 1.07 1.23 3.70
N GLY A 73 2.17 1.03 2.96
CA GLY A 73 2.31 -0.08 2.02
C GLY A 73 2.09 -1.46 2.66
N ARG A 74 2.44 -1.63 3.95
CA ARG A 74 2.16 -2.86 4.72
C ARG A 74 0.67 -3.23 4.78
N LEU A 75 -0.22 -2.24 4.78
CA LEU A 75 -1.66 -2.46 4.90
C LEU A 75 -2.23 -3.15 3.65
N ILE A 76 -1.59 -2.94 2.49
CA ILE A 76 -1.89 -3.69 1.27
C ILE A 76 -1.59 -5.16 1.49
N ALA A 77 -0.41 -5.48 2.03
CA ALA A 77 0.01 -6.86 2.29
C ALA A 77 -0.76 -7.55 3.43
N ASP A 78 -1.42 -6.77 4.31
CA ASP A 78 -2.34 -7.31 5.30
C ASP A 78 -3.57 -7.92 4.64
N LEU A 79 -4.17 -7.18 3.69
CA LEU A 79 -5.43 -7.55 3.05
C LEU A 79 -5.28 -8.36 1.76
N ILE A 80 -4.22 -8.13 0.98
CA ILE A 80 -4.02 -8.76 -0.33
C ILE A 80 -2.98 -9.88 -0.19
N PRO A 81 -3.40 -11.16 -0.30
CA PRO A 81 -2.50 -12.29 -0.07
C PRO A 81 -1.29 -12.31 -1.00
N ASP A 82 -1.53 -11.98 -2.27
CA ASP A 82 -0.52 -11.97 -3.32
C ASP A 82 0.17 -10.60 -3.41
N THR A 83 0.90 -10.27 -2.34
CA THR A 83 1.69 -9.04 -2.25
C THR A 83 3.18 -9.36 -2.12
N HIS A 84 3.95 -8.80 -3.05
CA HIS A 84 5.40 -8.87 -3.07
C HIS A 84 5.99 -7.52 -2.65
N ALA A 85 7.16 -7.54 -2.01
CA ALA A 85 7.82 -6.33 -1.53
C ALA A 85 9.33 -6.43 -1.74
N PHE A 86 9.92 -5.41 -2.33
CA PHE A 86 11.34 -5.34 -2.66
C PHE A 86 11.93 -3.99 -2.25
N LEU A 87 13.20 -4.01 -1.82
CA LEU A 87 13.97 -2.78 -1.66
C LEU A 87 14.37 -2.25 -3.03
N TRP A 88 14.14 -0.97 -3.26
CA TRP A 88 14.61 -0.31 -4.46
C TRP A 88 16.12 -0.12 -4.44
N SER A 89 16.77 -0.50 -5.54
CA SER A 89 18.17 -0.22 -5.81
C SER A 89 18.28 0.42 -7.19
N ARG A 90 19.04 1.52 -7.27
CA ARG A 90 19.27 2.22 -8.55
C ARG A 90 20.08 1.39 -9.54
N THR A 91 21.01 0.58 -9.04
CA THR A 91 22.03 -0.09 -9.86
C THR A 91 21.90 -1.60 -9.83
N GLU A 92 21.35 -2.15 -8.75
CA GLU A 92 21.29 -3.59 -8.50
C GLU A 92 19.86 -3.98 -8.11
N PRO A 93 18.89 -3.92 -9.03
CA PRO A 93 17.53 -4.37 -8.75
C PRO A 93 17.52 -5.85 -8.32
N ALA A 94 16.64 -6.20 -7.40
CA ALA A 94 16.51 -7.58 -6.94
C ALA A 94 16.20 -8.52 -8.12
N PRO A 95 16.93 -9.64 -8.29
CA PRO A 95 16.65 -10.59 -9.37
C PRO A 95 15.21 -11.12 -9.35
N GLU A 96 14.65 -11.34 -8.17
CA GLU A 96 13.27 -11.81 -7.97
C GLU A 96 12.23 -10.77 -8.40
N LEU A 97 12.54 -9.47 -8.27
CA LEU A 97 11.71 -8.40 -8.80
C LEU A 97 11.62 -8.49 -10.32
N LEU A 98 12.77 -8.63 -10.99
CA LEU A 98 12.82 -8.73 -12.45
C LEU A 98 12.16 -10.01 -12.96
N ALA A 99 12.37 -11.12 -12.27
CA ALA A 99 11.73 -12.39 -12.58
C ALA A 99 10.19 -12.30 -12.47
N LEU A 100 9.69 -11.62 -11.45
CA LEU A 100 8.25 -11.43 -11.25
C LEU A 100 7.64 -10.55 -12.35
N LEU A 101 8.33 -9.49 -12.79
CA LEU A 101 7.91 -8.67 -13.94
C LEU A 101 7.87 -9.46 -15.26
N ALA A 102 8.75 -10.45 -15.42
CA ALA A 102 8.82 -11.29 -16.60
C ALA A 102 7.93 -12.55 -16.53
N SER A 103 7.27 -12.79 -15.40
CA SER A 103 6.46 -14.00 -15.20
C SER A 103 5.28 -14.08 -16.16
N SER A 104 4.98 -15.29 -16.64
CA SER A 104 3.79 -15.58 -17.44
C SER A 104 2.50 -15.44 -16.64
N ASP A 105 2.57 -15.48 -15.31
CA ASP A 105 1.39 -15.49 -14.44
C ASP A 105 0.80 -14.09 -14.26
N TYR A 106 1.56 -13.05 -14.59
CA TYR A 106 1.21 -11.67 -14.29
C TYR A 106 1.18 -10.76 -15.53
N GLN A 107 0.26 -9.80 -15.50
CA GLN A 107 0.23 -8.64 -16.36
C GLN A 107 0.57 -7.39 -15.52
N PRO A 108 1.79 -6.83 -15.64
CA PRO A 108 2.21 -5.70 -14.84
C PRO A 108 1.55 -4.38 -15.26
N PHE A 109 1.09 -3.60 -14.29
CA PHE A 109 0.62 -2.23 -14.44
C PHE A 109 1.33 -1.33 -13.42
N LEU A 110 1.99 -0.29 -13.91
CA LEU A 110 2.63 0.69 -13.04
C LEU A 110 1.59 1.70 -12.55
N VAL A 111 1.37 1.78 -11.24
CA VAL A 111 0.48 2.79 -10.66
C VAL A 111 1.28 4.07 -10.45
N PHE A 112 1.14 5.01 -11.38
CA PHE A 112 1.89 6.26 -11.36
C PHE A 112 1.17 7.35 -12.18
N PRO A 113 1.38 8.65 -11.90
CA PRO A 113 0.69 9.71 -12.61
C PRO A 113 1.11 9.84 -14.08
N ALA A 114 0.11 9.97 -14.96
CA ALA A 114 0.24 10.06 -16.41
C ALA A 114 1.21 11.14 -16.90
N GLN A 115 1.36 12.25 -16.16
CA GLN A 115 2.30 13.33 -16.51
C GLN A 115 3.77 12.88 -16.55
N TYR A 116 4.09 11.72 -15.98
CA TYR A 116 5.43 11.13 -16.00
C TYR A 116 5.57 10.02 -17.06
N ALA A 117 4.51 9.66 -17.77
CA ALA A 117 4.57 8.63 -18.80
C ALA A 117 5.57 9.01 -19.89
N ASP A 118 6.37 8.04 -20.32
CA ASP A 118 7.26 8.19 -21.46
C ASP A 118 6.46 8.33 -22.77
N GLN A 119 7.06 8.90 -23.81
CA GLN A 119 6.39 9.03 -25.10
C GLN A 119 5.97 7.66 -25.64
N GLY A 120 4.67 7.50 -25.96
CA GLY A 120 4.10 6.25 -26.46
C GLY A 120 3.78 5.20 -25.39
N GLN A 121 4.03 5.48 -24.10
CA GLN A 121 3.62 4.60 -23.01
C GLN A 121 2.10 4.62 -22.85
N THR A 122 1.48 3.45 -22.79
CA THR A 122 0.03 3.31 -22.59
C THR A 122 -0.36 3.85 -21.21
N VAL A 123 -1.34 4.75 -21.17
CA VAL A 123 -1.94 5.27 -19.94
C VAL A 123 -3.39 4.80 -19.87
N LEU A 124 -3.77 4.26 -18.72
CA LEU A 124 -5.07 3.67 -18.44
C LEU A 124 -5.65 4.32 -17.19
N THR A 125 -6.97 4.46 -17.14
CA THR A 125 -7.73 4.87 -15.95
C THR A 125 -8.37 3.68 -15.23
N GLU A 126 -8.46 2.54 -15.91
CA GLU A 126 -9.00 1.28 -15.42
C GLU A 126 -8.12 0.11 -15.88
N VAL A 127 -8.11 -0.98 -15.12
CA VAL A 127 -7.43 -2.22 -15.52
C VAL A 127 -8.37 -2.99 -16.45
N PRO A 128 -7.95 -3.30 -17.69
CA PRO A 128 -8.83 -3.93 -18.66
C PRO A 128 -8.93 -5.44 -18.38
N MET A 129 -9.63 -5.81 -17.31
CA MET A 129 -9.72 -7.18 -16.80
C MET A 129 -10.18 -8.19 -17.88
N ALA A 130 -11.08 -7.76 -18.77
CA ALA A 130 -11.60 -8.59 -19.86
C ALA A 130 -10.59 -8.86 -20.99
N SER A 131 -9.54 -8.05 -21.11
CA SER A 131 -8.51 -8.19 -22.16
C SER A 131 -7.16 -8.62 -21.61
N LEU A 132 -7.09 -9.04 -20.34
CA LEU A 132 -5.89 -9.67 -19.82
C LEU A 132 -5.62 -10.95 -20.63
N ALA A 133 -4.34 -11.23 -20.89
CA ALA A 133 -3.99 -12.49 -21.53
C ALA A 133 -4.47 -13.67 -20.67
N GLU A 134 -4.88 -14.75 -21.32
CA GLU A 134 -5.49 -15.89 -20.64
C GLU A 134 -4.63 -16.41 -19.49
N GLY A 135 -5.25 -16.59 -18.32
CA GLY A 135 -4.58 -17.05 -17.10
C GLY A 135 -3.77 -15.99 -16.34
N LYS A 136 -3.60 -14.77 -16.88
CA LYS A 136 -2.83 -13.72 -16.21
C LYS A 136 -3.63 -12.99 -15.15
N ARG A 137 -2.97 -12.70 -14.03
CA ARG A 137 -3.47 -11.81 -12.98
C ARG A 137 -2.86 -10.42 -13.12
N PRO A 138 -3.61 -9.34 -12.85
CA PRO A 138 -3.02 -8.00 -12.83
C PRO A 138 -2.05 -7.86 -11.66
N LEU A 139 -0.86 -7.35 -11.95
CA LEU A 139 0.18 -7.04 -10.97
C LEU A 139 0.35 -5.51 -10.89
N LEU A 140 -0.23 -4.92 -9.84
CA LEU A 140 -0.21 -3.50 -9.56
C LEU A 140 1.11 -3.13 -8.87
N ILE A 141 1.95 -2.37 -9.57
CA ILE A 141 3.27 -1.97 -9.10
C ILE A 141 3.18 -0.60 -8.43
N MET A 142 3.53 -0.55 -7.15
CA MET A 142 3.51 0.65 -6.32
C MET A 142 4.94 1.10 -6.00
N LEU A 143 5.24 2.36 -6.27
CA LEU A 143 6.50 2.99 -5.87
C LEU A 143 6.35 3.62 -4.49
N ASP A 144 6.80 2.92 -3.45
CA ASP A 144 6.56 3.29 -2.07
C ASP A 144 7.71 4.11 -1.47
N GLY A 145 7.44 5.37 -1.21
CA GLY A 145 8.38 6.37 -0.71
C GLY A 145 7.71 7.74 -0.67
N SER A 146 8.45 8.75 -0.21
CA SER A 146 7.99 10.13 -0.42
C SER A 146 7.83 10.42 -1.91
N TRP A 147 7.04 11.43 -2.25
CA TRP A 147 6.82 11.82 -3.65
C TRP A 147 8.12 12.02 -4.46
N ARG A 148 9.11 12.69 -3.85
CA ARG A 148 10.43 12.89 -4.47
C ARG A 148 11.18 11.57 -4.68
N GLU A 149 11.06 10.64 -3.74
CA GLU A 149 11.65 9.30 -3.84
C GLU A 149 10.95 8.47 -4.91
N ALA A 150 9.61 8.48 -4.97
CA ALA A 150 8.84 7.76 -5.99
C ALA A 150 9.17 8.24 -7.42
N ILE A 151 9.23 9.56 -7.66
CA ILE A 151 9.69 10.12 -8.95
C ILE A 151 11.10 9.64 -9.28
N LYS A 152 12.00 9.63 -8.29
CA LYS A 152 13.38 9.16 -8.48
C LYS A 152 13.42 7.68 -8.82
N MET A 153 12.64 6.85 -8.12
CA MET A 153 12.52 5.42 -8.39
C MET A 153 12.05 5.19 -9.82
N PHE A 154 10.97 5.85 -10.24
CA PHE A 154 10.47 5.77 -11.62
C PHE A 154 11.56 6.13 -12.65
N ARG A 155 12.13 7.33 -12.55
CA ARG A 155 13.13 7.85 -13.51
C ARG A 155 14.42 7.02 -13.59
N LYS A 156 14.71 6.22 -12.57
CA LYS A 156 15.96 5.46 -12.46
C LYS A 156 15.74 3.95 -12.55
N SER A 157 14.52 3.50 -12.83
CA SER A 157 14.17 2.10 -13.00
C SER A 157 13.75 1.86 -14.44
N THR A 158 14.72 1.67 -15.33
CA THR A 158 14.47 1.44 -16.76
C THR A 158 13.60 0.21 -17.01
N TYR A 159 13.63 -0.77 -16.10
CA TYR A 159 12.77 -1.96 -16.13
C TYR A 159 11.28 -1.68 -15.89
N LEU A 160 10.90 -0.46 -15.49
CA LEU A 160 9.51 -0.01 -15.39
C LEU A 160 9.04 0.78 -16.62
N GLN A 161 9.99 1.18 -17.48
CA GLN A 161 9.67 1.92 -18.70
C GLN A 161 8.95 1.01 -19.68
N GLY A 162 7.92 1.56 -20.35
CA GLY A 162 7.11 0.81 -21.30
C GLY A 162 6.00 -0.06 -20.69
N LEU A 163 5.97 -0.24 -19.37
CA LEU A 163 4.82 -0.87 -18.71
C LEU A 163 3.56 0.00 -18.88
N PRO A 164 2.36 -0.57 -19.06
CA PRO A 164 1.14 0.22 -19.04
C PRO A 164 1.00 0.92 -17.69
N MET A 165 0.66 2.20 -17.72
CA MET A 165 0.56 3.05 -16.54
C MET A 165 -0.92 3.20 -16.15
N LEU A 166 -1.27 2.76 -14.94
CA LEU A 166 -2.56 3.06 -14.32
C LEU A 166 -2.45 4.39 -13.60
N SER A 167 -3.17 5.41 -14.07
CA SER A 167 -3.11 6.77 -13.55
C SER A 167 -4.48 7.27 -13.15
N PHE A 168 -4.54 8.01 -12.04
CA PHE A 168 -5.72 8.72 -11.58
C PHE A 168 -5.52 10.21 -11.85
N ASP A 169 -6.57 10.86 -12.34
CA ASP A 169 -6.55 12.30 -12.57
C ASP A 169 -6.54 13.08 -11.23
N PRO A 170 -6.03 14.32 -11.23
CA PRO A 170 -5.99 15.14 -10.01
C PRO A 170 -7.36 15.39 -9.38
N ASP A 171 -8.45 15.45 -10.15
CA ASP A 171 -9.79 15.71 -9.63
C ASP A 171 -10.35 14.50 -8.88
N THR A 172 -10.08 13.29 -9.36
CA THR A 172 -10.34 12.02 -8.65
C THR A 172 -9.56 11.98 -7.34
N LEU A 173 -8.27 12.33 -7.37
CA LEU A 173 -7.42 12.37 -6.16
C LEU A 173 -7.90 13.43 -5.17
N ALA A 174 -8.28 14.62 -5.65
CA ALA A 174 -8.79 15.70 -4.83
C ALA A 174 -10.16 15.36 -4.23
N THR A 175 -11.07 14.78 -5.01
CA THR A 175 -12.38 14.32 -4.53
C THR A 175 -12.22 13.26 -3.45
N TYR A 176 -11.28 12.32 -3.65
CA TYR A 176 -10.96 11.31 -2.65
C TYR A 176 -10.40 11.94 -1.36
N ALA A 177 -9.45 12.88 -1.48
CA ALA A 177 -8.88 13.61 -0.35
C ALA A 177 -9.92 14.47 0.39
N LEU A 178 -10.82 15.16 -0.34
CA LEU A 178 -11.89 15.99 0.21
C LEU A 178 -12.90 15.16 0.99
N ARG A 179 -13.29 13.98 0.49
CA ARG A 179 -14.14 13.04 1.24
C ARG A 179 -13.51 12.61 2.56
N LYS A 180 -12.17 12.65 2.66
CA LYS A 180 -11.39 12.21 3.83
C LYS A 180 -10.93 13.34 4.75
N GLY A 181 -11.13 14.60 4.37
CA GLY A 181 -10.74 15.76 5.19
C GLY A 181 -9.23 15.92 5.39
N SER A 182 -8.39 15.38 4.50
CA SER A 182 -6.93 15.48 4.64
C SER A 182 -6.43 16.89 4.30
N HIS A 183 -5.76 17.54 5.26
CA HIS A 183 -5.26 18.91 5.12
C HIS A 183 -4.04 19.09 4.19
N ASP A 184 -3.59 18.05 3.49
CA ASP A 184 -2.53 18.13 2.47
C ASP A 184 -2.83 17.13 1.34
N PHE A 185 -2.78 17.58 0.08
CA PHE A 185 -3.16 16.85 -1.15
C PHE A 185 -2.26 15.63 -1.52
N GLN A 186 -1.63 14.95 -0.55
CA GLN A 186 -0.75 13.80 -0.80
C GLN A 186 -1.34 12.53 -0.19
N LEU A 187 -1.91 11.67 -1.03
CA LEU A 187 -2.40 10.36 -0.64
C LEU A 187 -1.24 9.43 -0.26
N GLY A 188 -1.45 8.59 0.75
CA GLY A 188 -0.54 7.51 1.11
C GLY A 188 -0.63 6.31 0.13
N THR A 189 0.37 5.43 0.19
CA THR A 189 0.48 4.26 -0.70
C THR A 189 -0.75 3.34 -0.64
N ALA A 190 -1.31 3.09 0.55
CA ALA A 190 -2.53 2.30 0.70
C ALA A 190 -3.78 2.96 0.10
N GLU A 191 -3.89 4.30 0.15
CA GLU A 191 -5.03 5.01 -0.44
C GLU A 191 -5.01 4.92 -1.96
N VAL A 192 -3.83 5.11 -2.57
CA VAL A 192 -3.65 4.92 -4.02
C VAL A 192 -3.92 3.47 -4.41
N ALA A 193 -3.55 2.50 -3.57
CA ALA A 193 -3.89 1.10 -3.80
C ALA A 193 -5.41 0.82 -3.74
N SER A 194 -6.17 1.49 -2.85
CA SER A 194 -7.64 1.40 -2.87
C SER A 194 -8.22 1.91 -4.19
N LEU A 195 -7.70 3.02 -4.72
CA LEU A 195 -8.11 3.52 -6.05
C LEU A 195 -7.79 2.51 -7.16
N ALA A 196 -6.64 1.84 -7.08
CA ALA A 196 -6.26 0.81 -8.05
C ALA A 196 -7.15 -0.44 -7.98
N LEU A 197 -7.59 -0.85 -6.77
CA LEU A 197 -8.59 -1.92 -6.61
C LEU A 197 -9.94 -1.54 -7.21
N ALA A 198 -10.40 -0.29 -6.99
CA ALA A 198 -11.64 0.20 -7.60
C ALA A 198 -11.54 0.23 -9.14
N ALA A 199 -10.40 0.67 -9.67
CA ALA A 199 -10.10 0.68 -11.10
C ALA A 199 -9.97 -0.72 -11.73
N MET A 200 -9.86 -1.78 -10.91
CA MET A 200 -10.00 -3.18 -11.35
C MET A 200 -11.44 -3.70 -11.34
N GLY A 201 -12.40 -2.90 -10.86
CA GLY A 201 -13.77 -3.31 -10.60
C GLY A 201 -13.99 -3.95 -9.21
N GLU A 202 -12.98 -3.95 -8.34
CA GLU A 202 -13.07 -4.51 -6.98
C GLU A 202 -13.43 -3.45 -5.93
N GLU A 203 -14.52 -2.73 -6.16
CA GLU A 203 -15.00 -1.62 -5.30
C GLU A 203 -15.18 -1.99 -3.83
N VAL A 204 -15.60 -3.23 -3.55
CA VAL A 204 -15.82 -3.68 -2.17
C VAL A 204 -14.49 -3.95 -1.45
N ASN A 205 -13.50 -4.49 -2.16
CA ASN A 205 -12.13 -4.66 -1.65
C ASN A 205 -11.43 -3.31 -1.46
N ALA A 206 -11.66 -2.36 -2.37
CA ALA A 206 -11.18 -0.98 -2.25
C ALA A 206 -11.70 -0.32 -0.95
N LYS A 207 -12.99 -0.46 -0.65
CA LYS A 207 -13.60 0.05 0.60
C LYS A 207 -13.01 -0.60 1.84
N ALA A 208 -12.76 -1.92 1.82
CA ALA A 208 -12.14 -2.61 2.93
C ALA A 208 -10.70 -2.11 3.19
N LEU A 209 -9.90 -1.91 2.14
CA LEU A 209 -8.55 -1.34 2.27
C LEU A 209 -8.57 0.11 2.77
N THR A 210 -9.52 0.92 2.29
CA THR A 210 -9.70 2.29 2.79
C THR A 210 -10.05 2.30 4.28
N ALA A 211 -11.01 1.49 4.72
CA ALA A 211 -11.38 1.41 6.13
C ALA A 211 -10.23 0.89 7.02
N TRP A 212 -9.43 -0.06 6.50
CA TRP A 212 -8.22 -0.53 7.17
C TRP A 212 -7.16 0.56 7.33
N PHE A 213 -6.97 1.38 6.29
CA PHE A 213 -6.09 2.54 6.34
C PHE A 213 -6.58 3.59 7.33
N ASP A 214 -7.87 3.91 7.36
CA ASP A 214 -8.43 4.87 8.30
C ASP A 214 -8.18 4.44 9.77
N LEU A 215 -8.44 3.17 10.07
CA LEU A 215 -8.19 2.59 11.39
C LEU A 215 -6.70 2.69 11.77
N PHE A 216 -5.80 2.40 10.83
CA PHE A 216 -4.35 2.54 11.04
C PHE A 216 -3.95 4.00 11.31
N VAL A 217 -4.50 4.94 10.54
CA VAL A 217 -4.26 6.38 10.69
C VAL A 217 -4.72 6.84 12.06
N GLU A 218 -5.95 6.52 12.48
CA GLU A 218 -6.47 6.92 13.78
C GLU A 218 -5.67 6.28 14.93
N SER A 219 -5.34 4.99 14.84
CA SER A 219 -4.48 4.30 15.83
C SER A 219 -3.09 4.95 15.95
N SER A 220 -2.51 5.39 14.82
CA SER A 220 -1.24 6.13 14.77
C SER A 220 -1.35 7.52 15.41
N LEU A 221 -2.51 8.17 15.31
CA LEU A 221 -2.77 9.48 15.89
C LEU A 221 -3.04 9.42 17.40
N LEU A 222 -3.77 8.42 17.88
CA LEU A 222 -3.96 8.14 19.31
C LEU A 222 -2.63 7.94 20.03
N GLY A 223 -1.65 7.31 19.36
CA GLY A 223 -0.29 7.15 19.87
C GLY A 223 0.55 8.43 19.92
N ARG A 224 0.02 9.58 19.45
CA ARG A 224 0.72 10.89 19.48
C ARG A 224 0.10 11.77 20.58
N ASN A 225 0.92 12.21 21.54
CA ASN A 225 0.51 13.01 22.71
C ASN A 225 0.07 14.48 22.39
N ARG A 226 -0.72 14.74 21.34
CA ARG A 226 -1.00 16.12 20.90
C ARG A 226 -2.42 16.43 20.40
N ARG A 227 -3.42 15.57 20.62
CA ARG A 227 -4.81 15.91 20.26
C ARG A 227 -5.58 16.47 21.45
N CYS A 228 -6.40 17.49 21.19
CA CYS A 228 -7.43 17.90 22.13
C CYS A 228 -8.40 16.73 22.31
N ARG A 229 -8.89 16.55 23.54
CA ARG A 229 -9.76 15.41 23.88
C ARG A 229 -11.04 15.40 23.04
N GLU A 230 -11.52 16.56 22.62
CA GLU A 230 -12.71 16.70 21.77
C GLU A 230 -12.50 16.18 20.34
N ASP A 231 -11.26 16.11 19.84
CA ASP A 231 -10.93 15.63 18.49
C ASP A 231 -10.68 14.11 18.43
N ILE A 232 -10.79 13.42 19.58
CA ILE A 232 -10.54 11.98 19.68
C ILE A 232 -11.84 11.25 19.37
N LEU A 233 -11.88 10.63 18.19
CA LEU A 233 -12.97 9.73 17.81
C LEU A 233 -12.78 8.35 18.49
N PRO A 234 -13.87 7.65 18.85
CA PRO A 234 -13.77 6.30 19.38
C PRO A 234 -13.12 5.36 18.35
N ILE A 235 -12.08 4.63 18.77
CA ILE A 235 -11.41 3.65 17.90
C ILE A 235 -12.34 2.49 17.49
N SER A 236 -13.41 2.25 18.26
CA SER A 236 -14.49 1.31 17.93
C SER A 236 -15.15 1.67 16.61
N ASP A 237 -15.37 2.95 16.32
CA ASP A 237 -16.07 3.37 15.11
C ASP A 237 -15.28 2.97 13.85
N PHE A 238 -13.96 3.08 13.91
CA PHE A 238 -13.05 2.65 12.84
C PHE A 238 -12.93 1.12 12.76
N THR A 239 -12.94 0.44 13.91
CA THR A 239 -12.89 -1.02 13.97
C THR A 239 -14.16 -1.63 13.37
N ASP A 240 -15.33 -1.11 13.76
CA ASP A 240 -16.64 -1.54 13.28
C ASP A 240 -16.81 -1.23 11.79
N ALA A 241 -16.36 -0.05 11.34
CA ALA A 241 -16.34 0.30 9.92
C ALA A 241 -15.47 -0.65 9.09
N PHE A 242 -14.28 -1.01 9.59
CA PHE A 242 -13.42 -1.99 8.93
C PHE A 242 -14.05 -3.38 8.88
N GLU A 243 -14.63 -3.85 9.99
CA GLU A 243 -15.29 -5.15 10.06
C GLU A 243 -16.51 -5.23 9.12
N ALA A 244 -17.31 -4.16 9.05
CA ALA A 244 -18.44 -4.08 8.12
C ALA A 244 -17.96 -4.10 6.65
N ALA A 245 -16.93 -3.32 6.32
CA ALA A 245 -16.37 -3.28 4.97
C ALA A 245 -15.74 -4.63 4.56
N TYR A 246 -15.00 -5.27 5.47
CA TYR A 246 -14.41 -6.60 5.26
C TYR A 246 -15.50 -7.66 5.05
N SER A 247 -16.56 -7.63 5.86
CA SER A 247 -17.69 -8.56 5.75
C SER A 247 -18.42 -8.41 4.41
N ALA A 248 -18.59 -7.18 3.93
CA ALA A 248 -19.17 -6.94 2.61
C ALA A 248 -18.27 -7.48 1.48
N ALA A 249 -16.95 -7.41 1.64
CA ALA A 249 -15.96 -7.89 0.66
C ALA A 249 -15.82 -9.42 0.65
N THR A 250 -16.23 -10.09 1.72
CA THR A 250 -16.17 -11.55 1.86
C THR A 250 -17.60 -12.09 2.01
N PRO A 251 -18.38 -12.21 0.91
CA PRO A 251 -19.72 -12.77 1.01
C PRO A 251 -19.62 -14.14 1.66
N ALA A 252 -20.49 -14.38 2.65
CA ALA A 252 -20.57 -15.67 3.32
C ALA A 252 -20.67 -16.76 2.25
N LYS A 253 -19.81 -17.78 2.35
CA LYS A 253 -19.96 -19.00 1.55
C LYS A 253 -21.38 -19.53 1.83
N LEU A 254 -22.30 -19.33 0.88
CA LEU A 254 -23.59 -20.03 0.83
C LEU A 254 -23.35 -21.53 0.65
#